data_AF-A0A1Y6FY37-F1
#
_entry.id   AF-A0A1Y6FY37-F1
#
_cell.length_a   1.000
_cell.length_b   1.000
_cell.length_c   1.000
_cell.angle_alpha   90.00
_cell.angle_beta   90.00
_cell.angle_gamma   90.00
#
_symmetry.space_group_name_H-M   'P 1'
#
loop_
_entity.id
_entity.type
_entity.pdbx_description
1 polymer ?
#
loop_
_entity_poly.entity_id
_entity_poly.type
_entity_poly.pdbx_seq_one_letter_code
_entity_poly.pdbx_strand_id
1 'polypeptide(L)'
;MEFDLTINSKRRYENFIKSVSGSKTIWGLKSEDGWCICESKDNKDTGVMLFWSDEAYAQQFAVEEWMHYKPTSIPLDKFINWLYKMNADDLLVGVNWNTNLIGVEVDPFDLYKELGEVVLLEIEELREKIKQLDESYAKSLLLIIYTRLDTAINGTGGDEVIKQTVKDLFDMYSKLPDSKKFKK
;
A
#
# COMPACT_ATOMS: atom_id res chain seq x y z
N MET A 1 32.11 2.22 -11.21
CA MET A 1 31.49 2.98 -10.10
C MET A 1 30.13 3.52 -10.52
N GLU A 2 30.01 4.17 -11.68
CA GLU A 2 28.74 4.69 -12.22
C GLU A 2 27.70 3.59 -12.54
N PHE A 3 28.11 2.48 -13.16
CA PHE A 3 27.24 1.33 -13.46
C PHE A 3 26.60 0.69 -12.22
N ASP A 4 27.32 0.66 -11.11
CA ASP A 4 26.85 0.09 -9.84
C ASP A 4 25.79 1.00 -9.19
N LEU A 5 25.98 2.32 -9.28
CA LEU A 5 25.00 3.29 -8.77
C LEU A 5 23.67 3.20 -9.51
N THR A 6 23.70 3.06 -10.84
CA THR A 6 22.48 2.93 -11.67
C THR A 6 21.71 1.63 -11.38
N ILE A 7 22.41 0.48 -11.29
CA ILE A 7 21.78 -0.80 -10.92
C ILE A 7 21.14 -0.71 -9.54
N ASN A 8 21.86 -0.12 -8.58
CA ASN A 8 21.34 0.05 -7.23
C ASN A 8 20.11 0.98 -7.19
N SER A 9 20.07 2.03 -8.02
CA SER A 9 18.92 2.93 -8.14
C SER A 9 17.68 2.20 -8.68
N LYS A 10 17.83 1.41 -9.75
CA LYS A 10 16.71 0.61 -10.27
C LYS A 10 16.19 -0.39 -9.24
N ARG A 11 17.09 -1.05 -8.50
CA ARG A 11 16.67 -1.97 -7.42
C ARG A 11 15.92 -1.26 -6.29
N ARG A 12 16.34 -0.05 -5.91
CA ARG A 12 15.63 0.76 -4.89
C ARG A 12 14.24 1.19 -5.37
N TYR A 13 14.12 1.51 -6.65
CA TYR A 13 12.85 1.78 -7.32
C TYR A 13 11.92 0.57 -7.30
N GLU A 14 12.36 -0.60 -7.74
CA GLU A 14 11.56 -1.84 -7.70
C GLU A 14 11.14 -2.20 -6.26
N ASN A 15 12.05 -2.02 -5.30
CA ASN A 15 11.75 -2.21 -3.88
C ASN A 15 10.72 -1.22 -3.36
N PHE A 16 10.70 0.02 -3.86
CA PHE A 16 9.67 1.01 -3.51
C PHE A 16 8.30 0.47 -3.90
N ILE A 17 8.10 0.12 -5.18
CA ILE A 17 6.84 -0.40 -5.72
C ILE A 17 6.34 -1.59 -4.89
N LYS A 18 7.22 -2.58 -4.65
CA LYS A 18 6.87 -3.77 -3.86
C LYS A 18 6.48 -3.43 -2.43
N SER A 19 7.25 -2.55 -1.77
CA SER A 19 7.04 -2.23 -0.36
C SER A 19 5.76 -1.44 -0.13
N VAL A 20 5.50 -0.41 -0.95
CA VAL A 20 4.30 0.43 -0.82
C VAL A 20 3.03 -0.30 -1.26
N SER A 21 3.15 -1.29 -2.15
CA SER A 21 2.04 -2.19 -2.48
C SER A 21 1.65 -3.04 -1.28
N GLY A 22 2.61 -3.53 -0.47
CA GLY A 22 2.30 -4.26 0.76
C GLY A 22 1.81 -3.36 1.91
N SER A 23 2.51 -2.25 2.17
CA SER A 23 2.24 -1.37 3.32
C SER A 23 1.08 -0.40 3.10
N LYS A 24 0.69 -0.18 1.83
CA LYS A 24 -0.26 0.84 1.38
C LYS A 24 0.06 2.26 1.90
N THR A 25 1.33 2.50 2.24
CA THR A 25 1.81 3.73 2.87
C THR A 25 3.09 4.20 2.20
N ILE A 26 3.13 5.49 1.84
CA ILE A 26 4.28 6.21 1.29
C ILE A 26 4.71 7.25 2.33
N TRP A 27 5.97 7.63 2.31
CA TRP A 27 6.53 8.68 3.15
C TRP A 27 7.12 9.79 2.29
N GLY A 28 6.89 11.03 2.68
CA GLY A 28 7.57 12.19 2.14
C GLY A 28 8.03 13.11 3.26
N LEU A 29 8.86 14.10 2.93
CA LEU A 29 9.23 15.15 3.85
C LEU A 29 8.33 16.37 3.67
N LYS A 30 7.79 16.88 4.78
CA LYS A 30 6.86 18.01 4.78
C LYS A 30 7.25 19.08 5.81
N SER A 31 7.17 20.35 5.43
CA SER A 31 7.27 21.52 6.29
C SER A 31 6.02 22.41 6.17
N GLU A 32 6.07 23.61 6.75
CA GLU A 32 5.05 24.65 6.55
C GLU A 32 5.04 25.19 5.12
N ASP A 33 6.20 25.19 4.44
CA ASP A 33 6.37 25.70 3.08
C ASP A 33 5.95 24.70 1.99
N GLY A 34 5.75 23.43 2.36
CA GLY A 34 5.26 22.41 1.44
C GLY A 34 5.98 21.07 1.58
N TRP A 35 6.06 20.35 0.46
CA TRP A 35 6.73 19.06 0.35
C TRP A 35 8.14 19.23 -0.19
N CYS A 36 9.01 18.28 0.12
CA CYS A 36 10.38 18.24 -0.38
C CYS A 36 10.42 18.09 -1.92
N ILE A 37 11.08 19.04 -2.58
CA ILE A 37 11.31 19.08 -4.04
C ILE A 37 12.78 19.46 -4.29
N CYS A 38 13.41 18.83 -5.27
CA CYS A 38 14.73 19.23 -5.77
C CYS A 38 14.71 19.42 -7.30
N GLU A 39 15.76 19.99 -7.87
CA GLU A 39 15.90 20.09 -9.33
C GLU A 39 16.16 18.71 -9.96
N SER A 40 15.61 18.48 -11.15
CA SER A 40 15.96 17.32 -11.97
C SER A 40 17.41 17.43 -12.46
N LYS A 41 18.09 16.28 -12.53
CA LYS A 41 19.45 16.18 -13.05
C LYS A 41 19.51 16.42 -14.56
N ASP A 42 18.47 16.03 -15.26
CA ASP A 42 18.39 16.09 -16.72
C ASP A 42 17.78 17.42 -17.20
N ASN A 43 16.88 18.03 -16.40
CA ASN A 43 16.29 19.33 -16.70
C ASN A 43 16.11 20.21 -15.44
N LYS A 44 16.93 21.26 -15.30
CA LYS A 44 16.88 22.15 -14.14
C LYS A 44 15.58 22.95 -13.98
N ASP A 45 14.83 23.14 -15.08
CA ASP A 45 13.54 23.83 -15.04
C ASP A 45 12.41 22.91 -14.53
N THR A 46 12.70 21.63 -14.31
CA THR A 46 11.75 20.62 -13.82
C THR A 46 12.06 20.23 -12.39
N GLY A 47 11.06 20.31 -11.51
CA GLY A 47 11.15 19.85 -10.13
C GLY A 47 10.91 18.35 -9.99
N VAL A 48 11.60 17.71 -9.05
CA VAL A 48 11.43 16.31 -8.66
C VAL A 48 10.92 16.26 -7.22
N MET A 49 9.71 15.73 -7.01
CA MET A 49 9.18 15.49 -5.67
C MET A 49 9.71 14.16 -5.12
N LEU A 50 10.21 14.16 -3.89
CA LEU A 50 10.88 12.99 -3.30
C LEU A 50 9.98 12.22 -2.33
N PHE A 51 9.97 10.88 -2.48
CA PHE A 51 9.20 9.96 -1.64
C PHE A 51 9.97 8.69 -1.30
N TRP A 52 9.55 8.03 -0.22
CA TRP A 52 10.18 6.83 0.31
C TRP A 52 9.14 5.81 0.74
N SER A 53 9.52 4.53 0.71
CA SER A 53 8.68 3.44 1.17
C SER A 53 8.64 3.27 2.69
N ASP A 54 9.50 3.98 3.42
CA ASP A 54 9.67 3.85 4.87
C ASP A 54 9.99 5.20 5.54
N GLU A 55 9.52 5.39 6.77
CA GLU A 55 9.73 6.60 7.56
C GLU A 55 11.22 6.87 7.82
N ALA A 56 11.98 5.83 8.17
CA ALA A 56 13.39 5.95 8.50
C ALA A 56 14.24 6.34 7.27
N TYR A 57 13.78 6.00 6.07
CA TYR A 57 14.41 6.47 4.83
C TYR A 57 14.12 7.95 4.60
N ALA A 58 12.87 8.40 4.74
CA ALA A 58 12.54 9.82 4.63
C ALA A 58 13.28 10.67 5.68
N GLN A 59 13.38 10.19 6.92
CA GLN A 59 14.03 10.88 8.02
C GLN A 59 15.52 11.18 7.78
N GLN A 60 16.22 10.35 7.00
CA GLN A 60 17.63 10.58 6.66
C GLN A 60 17.85 11.84 5.81
N PHE A 61 16.80 12.32 5.12
CA PHE A 61 16.86 13.51 4.30
C PHE A 61 16.44 14.78 5.04
N ALA A 62 15.94 14.68 6.28
CA ALA A 62 15.63 15.85 7.10
C ALA A 62 16.91 16.45 7.71
N VAL A 63 17.85 16.84 6.84
CA VAL A 63 19.15 17.43 7.12
C VAL A 63 19.38 18.61 6.19
N GLU A 64 20.39 19.44 6.48
CA GLU A 64 20.76 20.59 5.64
C GLU A 64 19.54 21.46 5.26
N GLU A 65 19.24 21.59 3.97
CA GLU A 65 18.12 22.39 3.45
C GLU A 65 16.73 21.90 3.91
N TRP A 66 16.61 20.62 4.28
CA TRP A 66 15.37 20.03 4.76
C TRP A 66 15.40 19.71 6.26
N MET A 67 16.32 20.31 7.03
CA MET A 67 16.44 20.06 8.48
C MET A 67 15.17 20.36 9.30
N HIS A 68 14.28 21.22 8.78
CA HIS A 68 13.01 21.57 9.42
C HIS A 68 11.81 20.74 8.91
N TYR A 69 12.03 19.90 7.90
CA TYR A 69 10.99 19.03 7.35
C TYR A 69 10.83 17.79 8.25
N LYS A 70 9.62 17.24 8.26
CA LYS A 70 9.28 16.04 9.02
C LYS A 70 8.79 14.92 8.10
N PRO A 71 9.21 13.66 8.34
CA PRO A 71 8.58 12.52 7.70
C PRO A 71 7.08 12.54 7.94
N THR A 72 6.32 12.43 6.86
CA THR A 72 4.87 12.45 6.89
C THR A 72 4.36 11.32 6.02
N SER A 73 3.49 10.50 6.59
CA SER A 73 2.87 9.39 5.89
C SER A 73 1.77 9.86 4.93
N ILE A 74 1.67 9.17 3.80
CA ILE A 74 0.71 9.41 2.72
C ILE A 74 0.10 8.05 2.37
N PRO A 75 -1.23 7.88 2.54
CA PRO A 75 -1.93 6.70 2.07
C PRO A 75 -1.75 6.49 0.56
N LEU A 76 -1.60 5.24 0.11
CA LEU A 76 -1.34 4.91 -1.30
C LEU A 76 -2.43 5.42 -2.24
N ASP A 77 -3.70 5.32 -1.87
CA ASP A 77 -4.83 5.85 -2.63
C ASP A 77 -4.75 7.38 -2.80
N LYS A 78 -4.32 8.10 -1.76
CA LYS A 78 -4.09 9.54 -1.82
C LYS A 78 -2.88 9.88 -2.69
N PHE A 79 -1.79 9.13 -2.55
CA PHE A 79 -0.59 9.32 -3.36
C PHE A 79 -0.86 9.11 -4.85
N ILE A 80 -1.64 8.08 -5.20
CA ILE A 80 -2.12 7.84 -6.57
C ILE A 80 -2.84 9.07 -7.13
N ASN A 81 -3.72 9.70 -6.33
CA ASN A 81 -4.39 10.94 -6.74
C ASN A 81 -3.44 12.12 -6.93
N TRP A 82 -2.29 12.13 -6.24
CA TRP A 82 -1.30 13.19 -6.37
C TRP A 82 -0.46 13.06 -7.63
N LEU A 83 -0.19 11.83 -8.10
CA LEU A 83 0.55 11.60 -9.34
C LEU A 83 -0.11 12.33 -10.53
N TYR A 84 -1.44 12.34 -10.60
CA TYR A 84 -2.16 13.10 -11.62
C TYR A 84 -1.90 14.61 -11.56
N LYS A 85 -1.82 15.16 -10.34
CA LYS A 85 -1.55 16.60 -10.15
C LYS A 85 -0.11 16.93 -10.48
N MET A 86 0.83 16.11 -10.02
CA MET A 86 2.26 16.26 -10.35
C MET A 86 2.48 16.23 -11.86
N ASN A 87 1.80 15.33 -12.58
CA ASN A 87 1.85 15.28 -14.03
C ASN A 87 1.27 16.54 -14.70
N ALA A 88 0.24 17.14 -14.11
CA ALA A 88 -0.35 18.37 -14.63
C ALA A 88 0.52 19.61 -14.35
N ASP A 89 1.35 19.53 -13.31
CA ASP A 89 2.29 20.58 -12.88
C ASP A 89 3.70 20.40 -13.47
N ASP A 90 3.87 19.50 -14.46
CA ASP A 90 5.15 19.15 -15.09
C ASP A 90 6.26 18.75 -14.10
N LEU A 91 5.89 18.09 -13.00
CA LEU A 91 6.81 17.58 -11.98
C LEU A 91 7.16 16.11 -12.22
N LEU A 92 8.39 15.73 -11.85
CA LEU A 92 8.84 14.34 -11.80
C LEU A 92 8.77 13.79 -10.37
N VAL A 93 8.89 12.47 -10.25
CA VAL A 93 8.88 11.76 -8.96
C VAL A 93 10.21 11.02 -8.76
N GLY A 94 10.83 11.24 -7.60
CA GLY A 94 12.00 10.49 -7.15
C GLY A 94 11.66 9.58 -5.97
N VAL A 95 11.74 8.26 -6.16
CA VAL A 95 11.38 7.30 -5.10
C VAL A 95 12.57 6.51 -4.57
N ASN A 96 12.66 6.36 -3.25
CA ASN A 96 13.75 5.63 -2.56
C ASN A 96 15.16 6.05 -3.02
N TRP A 97 15.36 7.36 -3.21
CA TRP A 97 16.68 7.90 -3.46
C TRP A 97 17.58 7.64 -2.24
N ASN A 98 18.89 7.51 -2.47
CA ASN A 98 19.86 7.39 -1.38
C ASN A 98 20.26 8.79 -0.86
N THR A 99 20.94 8.83 0.28
CA THR A 99 21.35 10.08 0.95
C THR A 99 22.28 10.99 0.11
N ASN A 100 22.79 10.51 -1.02
CA ASN A 100 23.56 11.32 -1.98
C ASN A 100 22.68 11.91 -3.09
N LEU A 101 21.35 11.88 -2.93
CA LEU A 101 20.36 12.27 -3.95
C LEU A 101 20.52 11.52 -5.28
N ILE A 102 20.88 10.23 -5.20
CA ILE A 102 20.96 9.36 -6.37
C ILE A 102 19.78 8.41 -6.38
N GLY A 103 19.01 8.44 -7.46
CA GLY A 103 17.92 7.53 -7.73
C GLY A 103 17.38 7.73 -9.15
N VAL A 104 16.25 7.11 -9.42
CA VAL A 104 15.55 7.21 -10.71
C VAL A 104 14.56 8.37 -10.63
N GLU A 105 14.58 9.25 -11.63
CA GLU A 105 13.53 10.24 -11.89
C GLU A 105 12.46 9.58 -12.76
N VAL A 106 11.22 9.65 -12.34
CA VAL A 106 10.12 8.89 -12.96
C VAL A 106 8.98 9.82 -13.29
N ASP A 107 8.42 9.64 -14.48
CA ASP A 107 7.21 10.30 -14.89
C ASP A 107 6.03 9.86 -14.00
N PRO A 108 5.23 10.78 -13.44
CA PRO A 108 4.15 10.41 -12.53
C PRO A 108 3.10 9.48 -13.15
N PHE A 109 2.84 9.58 -14.45
CA PHE A 109 1.89 8.70 -15.14
C PHE A 109 2.44 7.28 -15.31
N ASP A 110 3.73 7.12 -15.53
CA ASP A 110 4.35 5.79 -15.56
C ASP A 110 4.38 5.14 -14.17
N LEU A 111 4.72 5.91 -13.12
CA LEU A 111 4.62 5.41 -11.74
C LEU A 111 3.18 5.03 -11.38
N TYR A 112 2.19 5.79 -11.85
CA TYR A 112 0.77 5.47 -11.67
C TYR A 112 0.41 4.12 -12.29
N LYS A 113 0.84 3.86 -13.53
CA LYS A 113 0.58 2.57 -14.20
C LYS A 113 1.19 1.41 -13.43
N GLU A 114 2.46 1.53 -13.04
CA GLU A 114 3.15 0.44 -12.34
C GLU A 114 2.52 0.11 -10.99
N LEU A 115 2.15 1.14 -10.20
CA LEU A 115 1.42 0.93 -8.95
C LEU A 115 0.02 0.34 -9.19
N GLY A 116 -0.65 0.73 -10.28
CA GLY A 116 -1.95 0.20 -10.68
C GLY A 116 -1.88 -1.28 -11.10
N GLU A 117 -0.88 -1.67 -11.88
CA GLU A 117 -0.65 -3.05 -12.32
C GLU A 117 -0.45 -3.99 -11.13
N VAL A 118 0.31 -3.58 -10.11
CA VAL A 118 0.52 -4.42 -8.92
C VAL A 118 -0.77 -4.61 -8.12
N VAL A 119 -1.59 -3.57 -7.99
CA VAL A 119 -2.90 -3.67 -7.32
C VAL A 119 -3.84 -4.61 -8.07
N LEU A 120 -3.83 -4.58 -9.40
CA LEU A 120 -4.59 -5.53 -10.22
C LEU A 120 -4.11 -6.97 -9.96
N LEU A 121 -2.80 -7.22 -10.03
CA LEU A 121 -2.24 -8.55 -9.76
C LEU A 121 -2.65 -9.10 -8.38
N GLU A 122 -2.68 -8.28 -7.33
CA GLU A 122 -3.20 -8.68 -6.01
C GLU A 122 -4.67 -9.12 -6.07
N ILE A 123 -5.50 -8.41 -6.84
CA ILE A 123 -6.92 -8.76 -7.06
C ILE A 123 -7.04 -10.07 -7.84
N GLU A 124 -6.23 -10.27 -8.88
CA GLU A 124 -6.20 -11.52 -9.64
C GLU A 124 -5.75 -12.70 -8.77
N GLU A 125 -4.73 -12.55 -7.92
CA GLU A 125 -4.33 -13.58 -6.97
C GLU A 125 -5.46 -13.92 -5.99
N LEU A 126 -6.16 -12.90 -5.47
CA LEU A 126 -7.32 -13.08 -4.61
C LEU A 126 -8.44 -13.82 -5.33
N ARG A 127 -8.69 -13.48 -6.60
CA ARG A 127 -9.68 -14.14 -7.47
C ARG A 127 -9.33 -15.61 -7.67
N GLU A 128 -8.07 -15.95 -7.94
CA GLU A 128 -7.63 -17.34 -8.09
C GLU A 128 -7.73 -18.11 -6.77
N LYS A 129 -7.35 -17.51 -5.64
CA LYS A 129 -7.57 -18.09 -4.30
C LYS A 129 -9.05 -18.39 -4.05
N ILE A 130 -9.94 -17.50 -4.48
CA ILE A 130 -11.40 -17.71 -4.37
C ILE A 130 -11.87 -18.85 -5.28
N LYS A 131 -11.38 -18.94 -6.52
CA LYS A 131 -11.73 -20.06 -7.43
C LYS A 131 -11.26 -21.41 -6.90
N GLN A 132 -10.11 -21.43 -6.22
CA GLN A 132 -9.52 -22.63 -5.64
C GLN A 132 -10.10 -23.00 -4.27
N LEU A 133 -10.96 -22.17 -3.66
CA LEU A 133 -11.76 -22.59 -2.51
C LEU A 133 -12.67 -23.73 -2.97
N ASP A 134 -12.26 -24.95 -2.67
CA ASP A 134 -13.03 -26.13 -2.98
C ASP A 134 -14.24 -26.24 -2.02
N GLU A 135 -15.24 -27.01 -2.46
CA GLU A 135 -16.43 -27.27 -1.66
C GLU A 135 -16.08 -27.90 -0.30
N SER A 136 -14.95 -28.60 -0.22
CA SER A 136 -14.44 -29.23 1.01
C SER A 136 -14.02 -28.19 2.05
N TYR A 137 -13.35 -27.12 1.65
CA TYR A 137 -12.93 -26.03 2.53
C TYR A 137 -14.14 -25.24 3.02
N ALA A 138 -15.09 -24.93 2.11
CA ALA A 138 -16.36 -24.29 2.47
C ALA A 138 -17.17 -25.16 3.46
N LYS A 139 -17.25 -26.47 3.21
CA LYS A 139 -17.88 -27.45 4.13
C LYS A 139 -17.18 -27.50 5.48
N SER A 140 -15.85 -27.44 5.51
CA SER A 140 -15.07 -27.44 6.76
C SER A 140 -15.34 -26.18 7.59
N LEU A 141 -15.40 -25.00 6.95
CA LEU A 141 -15.78 -23.75 7.62
C LEU A 141 -17.21 -23.81 8.17
N LEU A 142 -18.17 -24.33 7.39
CA LEU A 142 -19.53 -24.58 7.83
C LEU A 142 -19.59 -25.54 9.03
N LEU A 143 -18.79 -26.61 9.01
CA LEU A 143 -18.72 -27.59 10.10
C LEU A 143 -18.17 -26.96 11.39
N ILE A 144 -17.15 -26.09 11.29
CA ILE A 144 -16.60 -25.36 12.45
C ILE A 144 -17.67 -24.44 13.05
N ILE A 145 -18.41 -23.70 12.21
CA ILE A 145 -19.51 -22.83 12.65
C ILE A 145 -20.60 -23.64 13.33
N TYR A 146 -21.01 -24.75 12.71
CA TYR A 146 -22.02 -25.65 13.25
C TYR A 146 -21.59 -26.22 14.59
N THR A 147 -20.35 -26.69 14.71
CA THR A 147 -19.80 -27.26 15.96
C THR A 147 -19.77 -26.22 17.07
N ARG A 148 -19.43 -24.97 16.77
CA ARG A 148 -19.45 -23.87 17.75
C ARG A 148 -20.86 -23.56 18.23
N LEU A 149 -21.83 -23.51 17.31
CA LEU A 149 -23.24 -23.32 17.66
C LEU A 149 -23.77 -24.48 18.51
N ASP A 150 -23.48 -25.71 18.10
CA ASP A 150 -23.88 -26.92 18.82
C ASP A 150 -23.29 -26.95 20.24
N THR A 151 -22.00 -26.61 20.38
CA THR A 151 -21.33 -26.49 21.68
C THR A 151 -21.94 -25.38 22.53
N ALA A 152 -22.31 -24.25 21.94
CA ALA A 152 -22.95 -23.16 22.68
C ALA A 152 -24.37 -23.55 23.15
N ILE A 153 -25.14 -24.25 22.30
CA ILE A 153 -26.51 -24.67 22.58
C ILE A 153 -26.56 -25.82 23.60
N ASN A 154 -25.70 -26.81 23.44
CA ASN A 154 -25.71 -28.03 24.27
C ASN A 154 -24.71 -27.97 25.45
N GLY A 155 -23.89 -26.92 25.52
CA GLY A 155 -22.90 -26.73 26.58
C GLY A 155 -23.50 -26.16 27.87
N THR A 156 -22.68 -26.09 28.92
CA THR A 156 -23.10 -25.61 30.25
C THR A 156 -23.09 -24.08 30.38
N GLY A 157 -22.95 -23.35 29.26
CA GLY A 157 -22.78 -21.89 29.24
C GLY A 157 -24.08 -21.08 29.35
N GLY A 158 -25.23 -21.71 29.13
CA GLY A 158 -26.54 -21.06 29.15
C GLY A 158 -26.74 -20.03 28.02
N ASP A 159 -27.87 -19.33 28.06
CA ASP A 159 -28.34 -18.42 27.00
C ASP A 159 -27.34 -17.31 26.62
N GLU A 160 -26.50 -16.88 27.56
CA GLU A 160 -25.55 -15.79 27.32
C GLU A 160 -24.43 -16.20 26.37
N VAL A 161 -23.91 -17.43 26.51
CA VAL A 161 -22.89 -17.98 25.62
C VAL A 161 -23.45 -18.21 24.22
N ILE A 162 -24.73 -18.61 24.11
CA ILE A 162 -25.43 -18.75 22.84
C ILE A 162 -25.54 -17.40 22.14
N LYS A 163 -26.04 -16.37 22.84
CA LYS A 163 -26.18 -15.01 22.28
C LYS A 163 -24.85 -14.43 21.82
N GLN A 164 -23.80 -14.61 22.63
CA GLN A 164 -22.47 -14.11 22.26
C GLN A 164 -21.92 -14.83 21.03
N THR A 165 -22.05 -16.16 20.97
CA THR A 165 -21.60 -16.96 19.82
C THR A 165 -22.33 -16.56 18.54
N VAL A 166 -23.66 -16.36 18.61
CA VAL A 166 -24.48 -15.91 17.48
C VAL A 166 -24.08 -14.50 17.05
N LYS A 167 -23.84 -13.60 18.00
CA LYS A 167 -23.40 -12.22 17.71
C LYS A 167 -22.05 -12.20 17.00
N ASP A 168 -21.07 -12.96 17.49
CA ASP A 168 -19.74 -13.03 16.88
C ASP A 168 -19.81 -13.57 15.45
N LEU A 169 -20.63 -14.61 15.22
CA LEU A 169 -20.88 -15.15 13.88
C LEU A 169 -21.56 -14.14 12.95
N PHE A 170 -22.55 -13.41 13.46
CA PHE A 170 -23.25 -12.37 12.70
C PHE A 170 -22.32 -11.20 12.35
N ASP A 171 -21.47 -10.77 13.28
CA ASP A 171 -20.48 -9.71 13.07
C ASP A 171 -19.43 -10.14 12.04
N MET A 172 -19.00 -11.39 12.06
CA MET A 172 -18.13 -11.95 11.02
C MET A 172 -18.83 -11.97 9.65
N TYR A 173 -20.09 -12.42 9.58
CA TYR A 173 -20.86 -12.43 8.33
C TYR A 173 -21.08 -11.01 7.77
N SER A 174 -21.42 -10.05 8.62
CA SER A 174 -21.72 -8.66 8.22
C SER A 174 -20.49 -7.91 7.67
N LYS A 175 -19.28 -8.40 7.99
CA LYS A 175 -18.02 -7.87 7.47
C LYS A 175 -17.61 -8.50 6.13
N LEU A 176 -18.30 -9.55 5.68
CA LEU A 176 -18.02 -10.17 4.38
C LEU A 176 -18.42 -9.21 3.24
N PRO A 177 -17.60 -9.11 2.17
CA PRO A 177 -17.95 -8.34 0.99
C PRO A 177 -19.27 -8.82 0.36
N ASP A 178 -20.14 -7.87 0.01
CA ASP A 178 -21.49 -8.13 -0.50
C ASP A 178 -21.43 -8.94 -1.80
N SER A 179 -21.91 -10.20 -1.78
CA SER A 179 -21.75 -11.17 -2.88
C SER A 179 -22.41 -10.72 -4.19
N LYS A 180 -23.37 -9.80 -4.12
CA LYS A 180 -24.01 -9.18 -5.30
C LYS A 180 -23.07 -8.24 -6.08
N LYS A 181 -21.96 -7.78 -5.49
CA LYS A 181 -20.96 -6.94 -6.16
C LYS A 181 -19.96 -7.72 -7.03
N PHE A 182 -19.99 -9.06 -6.96
CA PHE A 182 -19.04 -9.93 -7.67
C PHE A 182 -19.62 -10.63 -8.90
N LYS A 183 -20.90 -10.40 -9.23
CA LYS A 183 -21.49 -10.80 -10.51
C LYS A 183 -21.23 -9.71 -11.55
N LYS A 184 -20.09 -9.78 -12.23
CA LYS A 184 -19.84 -9.16 -13.53
C LYS A 184 -19.31 -10.23 -14.47
#